data_AF-A0A1G1R287-F1
#
_entry.id   AF-A0A1G1R287-F1
#
_cell.length_a   1.000
_cell.length_b   1.000
_cell.length_c   1.000
_cell.angle_alpha   90.00
_cell.angle_beta   90.00
_cell.angle_gamma   90.00
#
_symmetry.space_group_name_H-M   'P 1'
#
loop_
_entity.id
_entity.type
_entity.pdbx_description
1 polymer ?
#
loop_
_entity_poly.entity_id
_entity_poly.type
_entity_poly.pdbx_seq_one_letter_code
_entity_poly.pdbx_strand_id
1 'polypeptide(L)'
;MHIIAVGMNYRTAPVEIREKYTFSEENLAAALNQLKQTKSILECVIVGTCNRTEMYVVVDRLYKHAHFVQSFMEVWFGVSREVFAPFLYIHEDEEAIRHLFKVTSGLDSMIVGETQILGQIRNAFMLAQKQKTTGTMFNTLFKQAITMAKRAHSETEIGEHAVSVSYAAVELGKQIFGDFKNKTVMI
;
A
#
# COMPACT_ATOMS: atom_id res chain seq x y z
N MET A 1 -8.83 16.18 -13.73
CA MET A 1 -8.89 15.22 -12.61
C MET A 1 -7.56 14.51 -12.61
N HIS A 2 -6.87 14.47 -11.47
CA HIS A 2 -5.53 13.92 -11.34
C HIS A 2 -5.53 12.75 -10.37
N ILE A 3 -4.67 11.76 -10.61
CA ILE A 3 -4.50 10.62 -9.72
C ILE A 3 -3.24 10.83 -8.91
N ILE A 4 -3.32 10.66 -7.59
CA ILE A 4 -2.15 10.79 -6.72
C ILE A 4 -2.06 9.55 -5.84
N ALA A 5 -0.86 9.03 -5.67
CA ALA A 5 -0.53 8.07 -4.64
C ALA A 5 0.41 8.73 -3.63
N VAL A 6 -0.01 8.84 -2.38
CA VAL A 6 0.82 9.31 -1.28
C VAL A 6 1.01 8.15 -0.30
N GLY A 7 2.24 7.84 0.07
CA GLY A 7 2.47 6.76 1.01
C GLY A 7 3.88 6.71 1.54
N MET A 8 4.08 5.74 2.43
CA MET A 8 5.38 5.34 2.94
C MET A 8 5.47 3.82 2.93
N ASN A 9 6.67 3.30 2.77
CA ASN A 9 6.93 1.87 2.70
C ASN A 9 8.26 1.52 3.36
N TYR A 10 8.59 0.22 3.41
CA TYR A 10 9.81 -0.29 4.02
C TYR A 10 11.12 0.31 3.47
N ARG A 11 11.12 0.89 2.27
CA ARG A 11 12.30 1.56 1.68
C ARG A 11 12.46 2.99 2.16
N THR A 12 11.35 3.66 2.44
CA THR A 12 11.29 5.09 2.74
C THR A 12 11.18 5.38 4.22
N ALA A 13 10.63 4.47 5.02
CA ALA A 13 10.39 4.64 6.44
C ALA A 13 10.90 3.43 7.26
N PRO A 14 11.64 3.67 8.36
CA PRO A 14 12.01 2.60 9.28
C PRO A 14 10.77 2.05 9.99
N VAL A 15 10.87 0.86 10.58
CA VAL A 15 9.72 0.12 11.12
C VAL A 15 8.99 0.90 12.23
N GLU A 16 9.74 1.57 13.09
CA GLU A 16 9.26 2.35 14.23
C GLU A 16 8.43 3.58 13.80
N ILE A 17 8.68 4.07 12.57
CA ILE A 17 7.87 5.11 11.95
C ILE A 17 6.64 4.47 11.32
N ARG A 18 6.80 3.41 10.51
CA ARG A 18 5.70 2.77 9.80
C ARG A 18 4.60 2.28 10.72
N GLU A 19 4.95 1.68 11.86
CA GLU A 19 3.99 1.18 12.85
C GLU A 19 3.04 2.26 13.38
N LYS A 20 3.51 3.50 13.48
CA LYS A 20 2.71 4.66 13.91
C LYS A 20 1.69 5.11 12.87
N TYR A 21 1.93 4.81 11.60
CA TYR A 21 1.10 5.21 10.46
C TYR A 21 0.40 4.01 9.85
N THR A 22 -0.08 3.08 10.68
CA THR A 22 -0.90 1.95 10.24
C THR A 22 -2.38 2.23 10.48
N PHE A 23 -3.24 1.74 9.60
CA PHE A 23 -4.69 1.76 9.80
C PHE A 23 -5.13 0.40 10.30
N SER A 24 -5.71 0.33 11.50
CA SER A 24 -6.37 -0.90 11.95
C SER A 24 -7.60 -1.20 11.09
N GLU A 25 -7.97 -2.48 10.96
CA GLU A 25 -9.13 -2.89 10.18
C GLU A 25 -10.43 -2.22 10.67
N GLU A 26 -10.55 -2.04 12.00
CA GLU A 26 -11.69 -1.39 12.66
C GLU A 26 -11.84 0.07 12.24
N ASN A 27 -10.72 0.80 12.11
CA ASN A 27 -10.72 2.23 11.85
C ASN A 27 -10.64 2.57 10.35
N LEU A 28 -10.28 1.61 9.50
CA LEU A 28 -10.05 1.83 8.07
C LEU A 28 -11.29 2.38 7.34
N ALA A 29 -12.49 1.91 7.70
CA ALA A 29 -13.73 2.45 7.12
C ALA A 29 -13.97 3.92 7.49
N ALA A 30 -13.69 4.30 8.75
CA ALA A 30 -13.81 5.68 9.20
C ALA A 30 -12.74 6.57 8.53
N ALA A 31 -11.51 6.07 8.40
CA ALA A 31 -10.42 6.74 7.71
C ALA A 31 -10.77 7.06 6.25
N LEU A 32 -11.32 6.07 5.52
CA LEU A 32 -11.77 6.24 4.14
C LEU A 32 -12.84 7.34 4.02
N ASN A 33 -13.83 7.33 4.91
CA ASN A 33 -14.90 8.33 4.90
C ASN A 33 -14.38 9.74 5.21
N GLN A 34 -13.47 9.88 6.18
CA GLN A 34 -12.88 11.18 6.50
C GLN A 34 -11.94 11.68 5.39
N LEU A 35 -11.13 10.80 4.80
CA LEU A 35 -10.31 11.14 3.64
C LEU A 35 -11.18 11.61 2.47
N LYS A 36 -12.30 10.92 2.20
CA LYS A 36 -13.24 11.30 1.14
C LYS A 36 -13.88 12.67 1.36
N GLN A 37 -14.08 13.09 2.62
CA GLN A 37 -14.62 14.40 3.00
C GLN A 37 -13.58 15.52 2.92
N THR A 38 -12.30 15.18 2.77
CA THR A 38 -11.25 16.18 2.63
C THR A 38 -11.42 16.94 1.32
N LYS A 39 -11.22 18.26 1.37
CA LYS A 39 -11.38 19.16 0.22
C LYS A 39 -10.62 18.64 -1.01
N SER A 40 -11.26 18.73 -2.17
CA SER A 40 -10.73 18.33 -3.48
C SER A 40 -10.56 16.82 -3.70
N ILE A 41 -10.86 15.94 -2.73
CA ILE A 41 -10.80 14.48 -2.93
C ILE A 41 -12.12 13.96 -3.52
N LEU A 42 -12.07 13.54 -4.78
CA LEU A 42 -13.20 13.02 -5.54
C LEU A 42 -13.38 11.50 -5.39
N GLU A 43 -12.29 10.75 -5.26
CA GLU A 43 -12.28 9.31 -5.03
C GLU A 43 -11.08 8.97 -4.13
N CYS A 44 -11.17 7.95 -3.29
CA CYS A 44 -10.02 7.50 -2.48
C CYS A 44 -10.03 5.99 -2.20
N VAL A 45 -8.82 5.43 -2.06
CA VAL A 45 -8.56 4.07 -1.56
C VAL A 45 -7.38 4.14 -0.60
N ILE A 46 -7.48 3.45 0.54
CA ILE A 46 -6.40 3.32 1.52
C ILE A 46 -5.90 1.88 1.51
N VAL A 47 -4.60 1.70 1.34
CA VAL A 47 -3.91 0.40 1.35
C VAL A 47 -2.97 0.40 2.55
N GLY A 48 -3.32 -0.36 3.58
CA GLY A 48 -2.48 -0.61 4.75
C GLY A 48 -1.99 -2.05 4.76
N THR A 49 -0.67 -2.24 4.85
CA THR A 49 -0.03 -3.54 5.09
C THR A 49 1.05 -3.39 6.16
N CYS A 50 1.70 -4.49 6.54
CA CYS A 50 2.86 -4.41 7.43
C CYS A 50 4.06 -3.65 6.82
N ASN A 51 4.11 -3.52 5.49
CA ASN A 51 5.26 -2.98 4.76
C ASN A 51 4.99 -1.66 4.04
N ARG A 52 3.72 -1.23 3.93
CA ARG A 52 3.34 0.03 3.31
C ARG A 52 2.03 0.58 3.88
N THR A 53 1.94 1.90 3.88
CA THR A 53 0.69 2.62 4.06
C THR A 53 0.57 3.62 2.92
N GLU A 54 -0.44 3.46 2.08
CA GLU A 54 -0.66 4.26 0.88
C GLU A 54 -2.10 4.74 0.79
N MET A 55 -2.26 5.97 0.31
CA MET A 55 -3.53 6.60 -0.01
C MET A 55 -3.50 6.95 -1.50
N TYR A 56 -4.39 6.32 -2.25
CA TYR A 56 -4.66 6.67 -3.64
C TYR A 56 -5.85 7.62 -3.66
N VAL A 57 -5.73 8.76 -4.33
CA VAL A 57 -6.79 9.77 -4.40
C VAL A 57 -6.97 10.30 -5.83
N VAL A 58 -8.21 10.60 -6.21
CA VAL A 58 -8.54 11.39 -7.39
C VAL A 58 -8.85 12.81 -6.93
N VAL A 59 -8.23 13.82 -7.55
CA VAL A 59 -8.47 15.22 -7.21
C VAL A 59 -8.91 16.07 -8.40
N ASP A 60 -9.61 17.17 -8.14
CA ASP A 60 -10.19 18.05 -9.16
C ASP A 60 -9.21 19.11 -9.71
N ARG A 61 -8.24 19.57 -8.91
CA ARG A 61 -7.28 20.63 -9.28
C ARG A 61 -5.88 20.38 -8.76
N LEU A 62 -4.88 20.81 -9.55
CA LEU A 62 -3.49 20.48 -9.28
C LEU A 62 -2.86 21.19 -8.06
N TYR A 63 -3.27 22.41 -7.74
CA TYR A 63 -2.38 23.30 -6.97
C TYR A 63 -2.16 22.97 -5.47
N LYS A 64 -2.65 21.83 -4.94
CA LYS A 64 -2.41 21.35 -3.55
C LYS A 64 -2.45 19.81 -3.39
N HIS A 65 -1.91 19.06 -4.36
CA HIS A 65 -1.97 17.59 -4.51
C HIS A 65 -1.82 16.75 -3.23
N ALA A 66 -0.62 16.74 -2.65
CA ALA A 66 -0.32 15.94 -1.47
C ALA A 66 -0.71 16.65 -0.17
N HIS A 67 -0.88 17.99 -0.21
CA HIS A 67 -1.17 18.79 0.97
C HIS A 67 -2.43 18.32 1.68
N PHE A 68 -3.51 18.03 0.93
CA PHE A 68 -4.77 17.57 1.52
C PHE A 68 -4.66 16.18 2.14
N VAL A 69 -3.92 15.27 1.50
CA VAL A 69 -3.66 13.93 2.05
C VAL A 69 -2.79 14.03 3.31
N GLN A 70 -1.73 14.86 3.29
CA GLN A 70 -0.90 15.11 4.46
C GLN A 70 -1.67 15.78 5.60
N SER A 71 -2.60 16.70 5.28
CA SER A 71 -3.46 17.33 6.30
C SER A 71 -4.40 16.30 6.94
N PHE A 72 -4.96 15.40 6.13
CA PHE A 72 -5.74 14.27 6.64
C PHE A 72 -4.89 13.39 7.57
N MET A 73 -3.66 13.03 7.17
CA MET A 73 -2.76 12.24 8.01
C MET A 73 -2.45 12.93 9.35
N GLU A 74 -2.16 14.23 9.31
CA GLU A 74 -1.87 15.02 10.51
C GLU A 74 -3.04 15.03 11.50
N VAL A 75 -4.26 15.20 10.99
CA VAL A 75 -5.48 15.16 11.81
C VAL A 75 -5.78 13.75 12.30
N TRP A 76 -5.67 12.74 11.45
CA TRP A 76 -6.04 11.36 11.77
C TRP A 76 -5.08 10.73 12.78
N PHE A 77 -3.78 10.89 12.58
CA PHE A 77 -2.75 10.33 13.46
C PHE A 77 -2.42 11.24 14.64
N GLY A 78 -2.86 12.50 14.63
CA GLY A 78 -2.56 13.47 15.69
C GLY A 78 -1.07 13.81 15.78
N VAL A 79 -0.34 13.73 14.67
CA VAL A 79 1.10 13.99 14.59
C VAL A 79 1.37 15.07 13.56
N SER A 80 2.22 16.04 13.89
CA SER A 80 2.62 17.10 12.96
C SER A 80 3.20 16.54 11.67
N ARG A 81 2.83 17.18 10.55
CA ARG A 81 3.33 16.83 9.21
C ARG A 81 4.85 16.73 9.13
N GLU A 82 5.57 17.58 9.85
CA GLU A 82 7.03 17.65 9.85
C GLU A 82 7.68 16.32 10.25
N VAL A 83 6.98 15.51 11.06
CA VAL A 83 7.47 14.22 11.55
C VAL A 83 7.46 13.14 10.46
N PHE A 84 6.43 13.13 9.60
CA PHE A 84 6.26 12.05 8.62
C PHE A 84 6.54 12.45 7.17
N ALA A 85 6.48 13.73 6.84
CA ALA A 85 6.71 14.21 5.48
C ALA A 85 8.04 13.75 4.85
N PRO A 86 9.18 13.67 5.58
CA PRO A 86 10.44 13.19 5.02
C PRO A 86 10.40 11.72 4.54
N PHE A 87 9.47 10.93 5.06
CA PHE A 87 9.33 9.51 4.74
C PHE A 87 8.26 9.24 3.67
N LEU A 88 7.54 10.26 3.21
CA LEU A 88 6.50 10.11 2.20
C LEU A 88 7.10 10.16 0.79
N TYR A 89 6.64 9.25 -0.06
CA TYR A 89 6.69 9.42 -1.51
C TYR A 89 5.33 9.92 -2.02
N ILE A 90 5.40 10.68 -3.10
CA ILE A 90 4.24 11.21 -3.81
C ILE A 90 4.44 10.88 -5.28
N HIS A 91 3.48 10.14 -5.85
CA HIS A 91 3.41 9.88 -7.28
C HIS A 91 2.17 10.56 -7.85
N GLU A 92 2.32 11.19 -9.01
CA GLU A 92 1.26 11.92 -9.69
C GLU A 92 0.96 11.27 -11.05
N ASP A 93 -0.32 11.22 -11.41
CA ASP A 93 -0.88 10.74 -12.66
C ASP A 93 -0.27 9.41 -13.14
N GLU A 94 0.53 9.44 -14.20
CA GLU A 94 1.11 8.23 -14.79
C GLU A 94 2.02 7.49 -13.78
N GLU A 95 2.77 8.20 -12.96
CA GLU A 95 3.61 7.56 -11.93
C GLU A 95 2.76 6.89 -10.87
N ALA A 96 1.62 7.48 -10.48
CA ALA A 96 0.71 6.87 -9.51
C ALA A 96 0.09 5.58 -10.06
N ILE A 97 -0.31 5.60 -11.34
CA ILE A 97 -0.83 4.44 -12.06
C ILE A 97 0.24 3.36 -12.15
N ARG A 98 1.44 3.71 -12.62
CA ARG A 98 2.57 2.78 -12.76
C ARG A 98 2.96 2.17 -11.42
N HIS A 99 2.99 2.98 -10.37
CA HIS A 99 3.23 2.54 -9.00
C HIS A 99 2.18 1.51 -8.56
N LEU A 100 0.89 1.80 -8.74
CA LEU A 100 -0.18 0.84 -8.42
C LEU A 100 -0.01 -0.49 -9.16
N PHE A 101 0.32 -0.49 -10.46
CA PHE A 101 0.59 -1.72 -11.20
C PHE A 101 1.79 -2.48 -10.64
N LYS A 102 2.90 -1.79 -10.34
CA LYS A 102 4.09 -2.41 -9.74
C LYS A 102 3.78 -3.05 -8.38
N VAL A 103 3.08 -2.34 -7.51
CA VAL A 103 2.70 -2.84 -6.18
C VAL A 103 1.75 -4.02 -6.29
N THR A 104 0.71 -3.91 -7.11
CA THR A 104 -0.32 -4.96 -7.24
C THR A 104 0.25 -6.24 -7.83
N SER A 105 1.25 -6.15 -8.71
CA SER A 105 1.98 -7.30 -9.28
C SER A 105 3.13 -7.81 -8.39
N GLY A 106 3.33 -7.25 -7.19
CA GLY A 106 4.41 -7.64 -6.28
C GLY A 106 5.82 -7.27 -6.74
N LEU A 107 5.97 -6.42 -7.77
CA LEU A 107 7.28 -5.93 -8.25
C LEU A 107 7.88 -4.90 -7.29
N ASP A 108 7.04 -4.09 -6.68
CA ASP A 108 7.43 -3.25 -5.54
C ASP A 108 6.85 -3.88 -4.28
N SER A 109 7.52 -4.92 -3.78
CA SER A 109 7.26 -5.54 -2.48
C SER A 109 8.59 -5.83 -1.79
N MET A 110 8.58 -6.08 -0.48
CA MET A 110 9.80 -6.50 0.24
C MET A 110 10.30 -7.84 -0.32
N ILE A 111 9.35 -8.71 -0.67
CA ILE A 111 9.58 -9.91 -1.45
C ILE A 111 9.01 -9.68 -2.82
N VAL A 112 9.88 -9.68 -3.81
CA VAL A 112 9.47 -9.55 -5.20
C VAL A 112 8.63 -10.78 -5.58
N GLY A 113 7.46 -10.53 -6.15
CA GLY A 113 6.53 -11.56 -6.62
C GLY A 113 5.58 -12.13 -5.59
N GLU A 114 5.57 -11.63 -4.35
CA GLU A 114 4.62 -12.09 -3.34
C GLU A 114 3.16 -11.90 -3.83
N THR A 115 2.33 -12.93 -3.68
CA THR A 115 0.93 -12.88 -4.13
C THR A 115 -0.01 -12.25 -3.09
N GLN A 116 0.46 -12.05 -1.86
CA GLN A 116 -0.33 -11.49 -0.77
C GLN A 116 -0.76 -10.03 -1.03
N ILE A 117 0.13 -9.23 -1.60
CA ILE A 117 -0.15 -7.81 -1.89
C ILE A 117 -1.29 -7.65 -2.90
N LEU A 118 -1.39 -8.53 -3.91
CA LEU A 118 -2.52 -8.57 -4.84
C LEU A 118 -3.86 -8.71 -4.09
N GLY A 119 -3.90 -9.62 -3.12
CA GLY A 119 -5.07 -9.84 -2.26
C GLY A 119 -5.39 -8.62 -1.39
N GLN A 120 -4.37 -7.99 -0.82
CA GLN A 120 -4.51 -6.79 0.01
C GLN A 120 -5.04 -5.60 -0.79
N ILE A 121 -4.49 -5.34 -1.99
CA ILE A 121 -4.99 -4.31 -2.90
C ILE A 121 -6.44 -4.57 -3.29
N ARG A 122 -6.79 -5.82 -3.63
CA ARG A 122 -8.17 -6.20 -3.95
C ARG A 122 -9.10 -5.92 -2.76
N ASN A 123 -8.72 -6.31 -1.56
CA ASN A 123 -9.55 -6.13 -0.37
C ASN A 123 -9.73 -4.63 -0.02
N ALA A 124 -8.65 -3.83 -0.10
CA ALA A 124 -8.69 -2.38 0.06
C ALA A 124 -9.65 -1.71 -0.94
N PHE A 125 -9.55 -2.10 -2.22
CA PHE A 125 -10.45 -1.61 -3.26
C PHE A 125 -11.91 -1.99 -2.99
N MET A 126 -12.19 -3.25 -2.63
CA MET A 126 -13.55 -3.71 -2.31
C MET A 126 -14.14 -2.99 -1.10
N LEU A 127 -13.33 -2.71 -0.07
CA LEU A 127 -13.76 -1.91 1.08
C LEU A 127 -14.08 -0.47 0.66
N ALA A 128 -13.22 0.16 -0.14
CA ALA A 128 -13.45 1.52 -0.64
C ALA A 128 -14.75 1.61 -1.48
N GLN A 129 -15.02 0.61 -2.33
CA GLN A 129 -16.29 0.47 -3.06
C GLN A 129 -17.48 0.33 -2.10
N LYS A 130 -17.38 -0.52 -1.08
CA LYS A 130 -18.44 -0.71 -0.08
C LYS A 130 -18.75 0.59 0.68
N GLN A 131 -17.72 1.38 0.99
CA GLN A 131 -17.85 2.71 1.61
C GLN A 131 -18.27 3.81 0.62
N LYS A 132 -18.47 3.49 -0.67
CA LYS A 132 -18.81 4.45 -1.74
C LYS A 132 -17.80 5.61 -1.84
N THR A 133 -16.53 5.29 -1.59
CA THR A 133 -15.43 6.26 -1.67
C THR A 133 -14.70 6.23 -3.01
N THR A 134 -15.00 5.26 -3.88
CA THR A 134 -14.54 5.20 -5.27
C THR A 134 -15.62 5.69 -6.24
N GLY A 135 -15.18 6.09 -7.43
CA GLY A 135 -16.02 6.46 -8.56
C GLY A 135 -15.53 5.79 -9.85
N THR A 136 -15.87 6.34 -11.00
CA THR A 136 -15.56 5.75 -12.31
C THR A 136 -14.06 5.53 -12.51
N MET A 137 -13.21 6.43 -12.03
CA MET A 137 -11.78 6.38 -12.27
C MET A 137 -11.13 5.22 -11.53
N PHE A 138 -11.30 5.12 -10.21
CA PHE A 138 -10.74 4.04 -9.42
C PHE A 138 -11.46 2.72 -9.61
N ASN A 139 -12.76 2.72 -9.92
CA ASN A 139 -13.43 1.48 -10.32
C ASN A 139 -12.83 0.88 -11.60
N THR A 140 -12.34 1.71 -12.52
CA THR A 140 -11.68 1.23 -13.74
C THR A 140 -10.23 0.85 -13.45
N LEU A 141 -9.46 1.76 -12.86
CA LEU A 141 -8.03 1.60 -12.64
C LEU A 141 -7.69 0.40 -11.75
N PHE A 142 -8.35 0.26 -10.58
CA PHE A 142 -8.06 -0.85 -9.67
C PHE A 142 -8.46 -2.20 -10.27
N LYS A 143 -9.56 -2.28 -11.03
CA LYS A 143 -9.92 -3.50 -11.77
C LYS A 143 -8.87 -3.87 -12.81
N GLN A 144 -8.36 -2.89 -13.55
CA GLN A 144 -7.27 -3.11 -14.51
C GLN A 144 -5.99 -3.56 -13.80
N ALA A 145 -5.60 -2.91 -12.70
CA ALA A 145 -4.43 -3.27 -11.90
C ALA A 145 -4.50 -4.72 -11.40
N ILE A 146 -5.63 -5.11 -10.79
CA ILE A 146 -5.85 -6.49 -10.31
C ILE A 146 -5.83 -7.49 -11.46
N THR A 147 -6.41 -7.16 -12.61
CA THR A 147 -6.46 -8.04 -13.78
C THR A 147 -5.07 -8.23 -14.38
N MET A 148 -4.32 -7.15 -14.54
CA MET A 148 -2.95 -7.17 -15.05
C MET A 148 -2.03 -7.95 -14.11
N ALA A 149 -2.13 -7.74 -12.79
CA ALA A 149 -1.32 -8.47 -11.83
C ALA A 149 -1.61 -9.97 -11.83
N LYS A 150 -2.88 -10.39 -11.94
CA LYS A 150 -3.22 -11.81 -12.14
C LYS A 150 -2.56 -12.40 -13.38
N ARG A 151 -2.59 -11.66 -14.49
CA ARG A 151 -1.90 -12.05 -15.73
C ARG A 151 -0.39 -12.12 -15.54
N ALA A 152 0.22 -11.15 -14.87
CA ALA A 152 1.65 -11.17 -14.58
C ALA A 152 2.06 -12.43 -13.81
N HIS A 153 1.29 -12.83 -12.79
CA HIS A 153 1.55 -14.06 -12.05
C HIS A 153 1.28 -15.35 -12.83
N SER A 154 0.37 -15.34 -13.83
CA SER A 154 0.04 -16.54 -14.62
C SER A 154 0.85 -16.67 -15.91
N GLU A 155 1.30 -15.55 -16.48
CA GLU A 155 1.99 -15.46 -17.77
C GLU A 155 3.51 -15.29 -17.61
N THR A 156 4.01 -15.12 -16.38
CA THR A 156 5.44 -14.97 -16.08
C THR A 156 5.85 -15.75 -14.85
N GLU A 157 7.14 -15.99 -14.69
CA GLU A 157 7.72 -16.73 -13.55
C GLU A 157 7.80 -15.90 -12.26
N ILE A 158 7.28 -14.66 -12.24
CA ILE A 158 7.36 -13.77 -11.07
C ILE A 158 6.76 -14.39 -9.80
N GLY A 159 5.74 -15.25 -9.93
CA GLY A 159 5.12 -15.95 -8.82
C GLY A 159 5.78 -17.29 -8.45
N GLU A 160 6.62 -17.86 -9.32
CA GLU A 160 7.15 -19.23 -9.14
C GLU A 160 8.27 -19.31 -8.09
N HIS A 161 8.96 -18.20 -7.84
CA HIS A 161 10.05 -18.08 -6.87
C HIS A 161 9.79 -17.01 -5.81
N ALA A 162 8.53 -16.60 -5.63
CA ALA A 162 8.16 -15.62 -4.62
C ALA A 162 8.39 -16.19 -3.22
N VAL A 163 9.49 -15.77 -2.62
CA VAL A 163 9.97 -16.27 -1.34
C VAL A 163 9.21 -15.62 -0.19
N SER A 164 8.31 -16.30 0.52
CA SER A 164 7.55 -15.64 1.62
C SER A 164 8.46 -15.06 2.72
N VAL A 165 7.96 -14.09 3.51
CA VAL A 165 8.73 -13.53 4.64
C VAL A 165 9.12 -14.65 5.60
N SER A 166 8.22 -15.59 5.83
CA SER A 166 8.47 -16.78 6.65
C SER A 166 9.58 -17.65 6.06
N TYR A 167 9.61 -17.87 4.74
CA TYR A 167 10.71 -18.58 4.11
C TYR A 167 12.02 -17.80 4.22
N ALA A 168 12.00 -16.48 3.96
CA ALA A 168 13.19 -15.64 4.09
C ALA A 168 13.75 -15.66 5.52
N ALA A 169 12.87 -15.68 6.54
CA ALA A 169 13.26 -15.85 7.94
C ALA A 169 13.90 -17.22 8.21
N VAL A 170 13.37 -18.29 7.62
CA VAL A 170 13.95 -19.65 7.72
C VAL A 170 15.31 -19.73 7.05
N GLU A 171 15.48 -19.18 5.84
CA GLU A 171 16.77 -19.15 5.13
C GLU A 171 17.80 -18.29 5.87
N LEU A 172 17.40 -17.13 6.38
CA LEU A 172 18.26 -16.32 7.24
C LEU A 172 18.68 -17.10 8.49
N GLY A 173 17.75 -17.83 9.10
CA GLY A 173 18.06 -18.72 10.21
C GLY A 173 19.08 -19.82 9.84
N LYS A 174 18.99 -20.41 8.63
CA LYS A 174 20.00 -21.38 8.16
C LYS A 174 21.36 -20.74 7.93
N GLN A 175 21.41 -19.50 7.42
CA GLN A 175 22.68 -18.79 7.26
C GLN A 175 23.36 -18.50 8.60
N ILE A 176 22.58 -18.18 9.64
CA ILE A 176 23.10 -17.85 10.98
C ILE A 176 23.45 -19.12 11.78
N PHE A 177 22.60 -20.15 11.72
CA PHE A 177 22.68 -21.32 12.60
C PHE A 177 23.09 -22.63 11.89
N GLY A 178 23.26 -22.61 10.56
CA GLY A 178 23.54 -23.79 9.74
C GLY A 178 22.28 -24.61 9.48
N ASP A 179 22.14 -25.73 10.19
CA ASP A 179 20.93 -26.54 10.14
C ASP A 179 20.13 -26.44 11.45
N PHE A 180 18.84 -26.78 11.38
CA PHE A 180 17.95 -26.78 12.54
C PHE A 180 17.89 -28.14 13.25
N LYS A 181 18.76 -29.11 12.91
CA LYS A 181 18.81 -30.37 13.66
C LYS A 181 19.24 -30.06 15.09
N ASN A 182 18.52 -30.63 16.05
CA ASN A 182 18.72 -30.40 17.48
C ASN A 182 18.57 -28.94 17.93
N LYS A 183 17.79 -28.13 17.20
CA LYS A 183 17.37 -26.79 17.64
C LYS A 183 15.92 -26.83 18.08
N THR A 184 15.60 -26.09 19.14
CA THR A 184 14.22 -25.86 19.56
C THR A 184 13.71 -24.61 18.88
N VAL A 185 12.59 -24.72 18.14
CA VAL A 185 11.95 -23.61 17.45
C VAL A 185 10.72 -23.18 18.25
N MET A 186 10.55 -21.88 18.45
CA MET A 186 9.34 -21.27 19.02
C MET A 186 8.70 -20.41 17.93
N ILE A 187 7.40 -20.60 17.71
CA ILE A 187 6.58 -19.82 16.77
C ILE A 187 5.59 -19.00 17.59
#